data_AF-A0A935D6I1-F1
#
_entry.id   AF-A0A935D6I1-F1
#
_cell.length_a   1.000
_cell.length_b   1.000
_cell.length_c   1.000
_cell.angle_alpha   90.00
_cell.angle_beta   90.00
_cell.angle_gamma   90.00
#
_symmetry.space_group_name_H-M   'P 1'
#
loop_
_entity.id
_entity.type
_entity.pdbx_description
1 polymer ?
#
loop_
_entity_poly.entity_id
_entity_poly.type
_entity_poly.pdbx_seq_one_letter_code
_entity_poly.pdbx_strand_id
1 'polypeptide(L)'
;MNILDKRPLYQVVLMSLLFVVGLPLYGQVSNTYVLQATDGEIHEKMVYEVVRSLDPEALVSISGQHLKVRLDASIEVAELISDLGTNGGGNFAIDVLATQKATANNFPILKNTGAPAHDEAVYNAEKQAWIQAHPEVYKAMNEQEPLKNE
;
A
#
# COMPACT_ATOMS: atom_id res chain seq x y z
N MET A 1 48.41 55.06 -7.15
CA MET A 1 47.45 54.97 -6.03
C MET A 1 46.05 55.16 -6.60
N ASN A 2 45.28 54.07 -6.64
CA ASN A 2 43.85 53.89 -7.00
C ASN A 2 43.76 52.49 -7.63
N ILE A 3 43.60 51.42 -6.86
CA ILE A 3 42.39 50.93 -6.15
C ILE A 3 41.50 50.11 -7.09
N LEU A 4 41.59 48.78 -6.91
CA LEU A 4 40.57 47.72 -7.01
C LEU A 4 39.71 47.65 -8.30
N ASP A 5 39.85 46.63 -9.17
CA ASP A 5 39.51 45.20 -9.01
C ASP A 5 38.12 44.96 -8.37
N LYS A 6 37.15 44.49 -9.19
CA LYS A 6 36.37 43.24 -8.97
C LYS A 6 35.21 43.08 -9.98
N ARG A 7 35.45 42.20 -10.96
CA ARG A 7 34.66 41.01 -11.40
C ARG A 7 33.12 41.05 -11.59
N PRO A 8 32.60 40.23 -12.54
CA PRO A 8 31.35 40.49 -13.26
C PRO A 8 30.06 40.15 -12.49
N LEU A 9 29.08 41.03 -12.65
CA LEU A 9 27.78 41.10 -11.97
C LEU A 9 26.71 40.11 -12.48
N TYR A 10 27.12 38.96 -13.04
CA TYR A 10 26.22 38.06 -13.81
C TYR A 10 26.08 36.65 -13.24
N GLN A 11 26.36 36.43 -11.95
CA GLN A 11 26.39 35.07 -11.39
C GLN A 11 25.49 34.82 -10.17
N VAL A 12 24.57 35.72 -9.85
CA VAL A 12 23.73 35.59 -8.63
C VAL A 12 22.22 35.43 -8.90
N VAL A 13 21.74 35.61 -10.14
CA VAL A 13 20.28 35.56 -10.41
C VAL A 13 19.80 34.21 -11.00
N LEU A 14 20.71 33.27 -11.29
CA LEU A 14 20.34 31.97 -11.91
C LEU A 14 20.31 30.79 -10.90
N MET A 15 19.92 31.04 -9.64
CA MET A 15 19.73 29.98 -8.63
C MET A 15 18.44 30.17 -7.84
N SER A 16 17.31 30.38 -8.52
CA SER A 16 16.01 30.46 -7.85
C SER A 16 14.88 29.78 -8.61
N LEU A 17 15.17 28.78 -9.45
CA LEU A 17 14.14 28.08 -10.22
C LEU A 17 14.36 26.56 -10.33
N LEU A 18 14.72 25.90 -9.24
CA LEU A 18 14.76 24.43 -9.15
C LEU A 18 14.46 23.97 -7.72
N PHE A 19 13.32 24.39 -7.18
CA PHE A 19 12.72 23.74 -6.01
C PHE A 19 11.20 23.61 -6.25
N VAL A 20 10.83 23.11 -7.44
CA VAL A 20 9.61 22.31 -7.53
C VAL A 20 9.97 21.03 -6.81
N VAL A 21 9.71 21.04 -5.51
CA VAL A 21 9.79 19.87 -4.65
C VAL A 21 8.77 18.89 -5.22
N GLY A 22 9.24 18.02 -6.12
CA GLY A 22 8.60 16.74 -6.34
C GLY A 22 8.76 15.97 -5.04
N LEU A 23 7.94 16.30 -4.04
CA LEU A 23 7.66 15.38 -2.95
C LEU A 23 7.07 14.17 -3.65
N PRO A 24 7.75 13.01 -3.72
CA PRO A 24 6.99 11.80 -3.91
C PRO A 24 5.97 11.80 -2.79
N LEU A 25 4.69 11.93 -3.16
CA LEU A 25 3.61 11.46 -2.31
C LEU A 25 3.92 9.98 -2.17
N TYR A 26 4.68 9.61 -1.14
CA TYR A 26 4.84 8.24 -0.72
C TYR A 26 3.44 7.81 -0.30
N GLY A 27 2.66 7.33 -1.25
CA GLY A 27 1.49 6.54 -0.95
C GLY A 27 1.99 5.41 -0.06
N GLN A 28 1.55 5.41 1.18
CA GLN A 28 1.93 4.42 2.17
C GLN A 28 1.52 3.07 1.60
N VAL A 29 2.52 2.29 1.19
CA VAL A 29 2.28 0.99 0.56
C VAL A 29 1.70 0.11 1.66
N SER A 30 0.54 -0.48 1.42
CA SER A 30 -0.13 -1.32 2.40
C SER A 30 -0.47 -2.68 1.80
N ASN A 31 -0.28 -3.72 2.61
CA ASN A 31 -0.63 -5.09 2.26
C ASN A 31 -1.97 -5.44 2.89
N THR A 32 -2.83 -6.15 2.15
CA THR A 32 -4.10 -6.65 2.69
C THR A 32 -4.03 -8.16 2.81
N TYR A 33 -4.27 -8.66 4.02
CA TYR A 33 -4.29 -10.09 4.34
C TYR A 33 -5.69 -10.50 4.75
N VAL A 34 -6.09 -11.71 4.37
CA VAL A 34 -7.27 -12.38 4.91
C VAL A 34 -6.80 -13.59 5.69
N LEU A 35 -7.08 -13.58 6.98
CA LEU A 35 -6.76 -14.63 7.92
C LEU A 35 -8.04 -15.39 8.27
N GLN A 36 -7.93 -16.69 8.50
CA GLN A 36 -8.99 -17.54 9.00
C GLN A 36 -8.60 -18.06 10.38
N ALA A 37 -9.50 -17.93 11.36
CA ALA A 37 -9.31 -18.56 12.67
C ALA A 37 -9.35 -20.09 12.50
N THR A 38 -8.31 -20.77 12.96
CA THR A 38 -8.21 -22.24 12.89
C THR A 38 -8.85 -22.92 14.11
N ASP A 39 -8.97 -22.19 15.21
CA ASP A 39 -9.65 -22.64 16.43
C ASP A 39 -10.25 -21.47 17.21
N GLY A 40 -11.20 -21.80 18.10
CA GLY A 40 -11.78 -20.84 19.03
C GLY A 40 -12.75 -19.82 18.42
N GLU A 41 -13.26 -18.94 19.28
CA GLU A 41 -14.01 -17.75 18.89
C GLU A 41 -13.05 -16.57 18.73
N ILE A 42 -13.27 -15.73 17.73
CA ILE A 42 -12.46 -14.53 17.54
C ILE A 42 -12.82 -13.51 18.61
N HIS A 43 -11.88 -13.24 19.51
CA HIS A 43 -11.98 -12.16 20.48
C HIS A 43 -11.67 -10.82 19.83
N GLU A 44 -12.69 -10.21 19.21
CA GLU A 44 -12.59 -8.99 18.41
C GLU A 44 -11.72 -7.92 19.07
N LYS A 45 -11.98 -7.59 20.33
CA LYS A 45 -11.22 -6.58 21.07
C LYS A 45 -9.72 -6.89 21.12
N MET A 46 -9.34 -8.14 21.40
CA MET A 46 -7.93 -8.55 21.51
C MET A 46 -7.25 -8.49 20.14
N VAL A 47 -7.95 -8.92 19.09
CA VAL A 47 -7.46 -8.79 17.71
C VAL A 47 -7.19 -7.33 17.36
N TYR A 48 -8.13 -6.42 17.64
CA TYR A 48 -7.92 -4.99 17.39
C TYR A 48 -6.73 -4.43 18.17
N GLU A 49 -6.57 -4.80 19.44
CA GLU A 49 -5.46 -4.33 20.27
C GLU A 49 -4.11 -4.81 19.72
N VAL A 50 -3.99 -6.10 19.38
CA VAL A 50 -2.79 -6.67 18.77
C VAL A 50 -2.47 -6.00 17.44
N VAL A 51 -3.44 -5.94 16.52
CA VAL A 51 -3.22 -5.35 15.20
C VAL A 51 -2.80 -3.88 15.32
N ARG A 52 -3.46 -3.10 16.18
CA ARG A 52 -3.12 -1.68 16.36
C ARG A 52 -1.81 -1.44 17.11
N SER A 53 -1.33 -2.40 17.88
CA SER A 53 0.00 -2.33 18.49
C SER A 53 1.12 -2.49 17.46
N LEU A 54 0.89 -3.29 16.42
CA LEU A 54 1.81 -3.46 15.28
C LEU A 54 1.71 -2.28 14.31
N ASP A 55 0.49 -1.88 13.96
CA ASP A 55 0.20 -0.80 13.04
C ASP A 55 -0.96 0.06 13.54
N PRO A 56 -0.67 1.26 14.08
CA PRO A 56 -1.70 2.18 14.56
C PRO A 56 -2.71 2.62 13.50
N GLU A 57 -2.35 2.55 12.21
CA GLU A 57 -3.18 2.96 11.08
C GLU A 57 -3.87 1.77 10.39
N ALA A 58 -3.70 0.56 10.93
CA ALA A 58 -4.29 -0.64 10.35
C ALA A 58 -5.81 -0.58 10.28
N LEU A 59 -6.33 -1.08 9.15
CA LEU A 59 -7.76 -1.32 8.97
C LEU A 59 -8.07 -2.78 9.24
N VAL A 60 -8.95 -3.03 10.19
CA VAL A 60 -9.37 -4.38 10.59
C VAL A 60 -10.86 -4.54 10.30
N SER A 61 -11.23 -5.69 9.75
CA SER A 61 -12.61 -6.09 9.54
C SER A 61 -12.76 -7.56 9.87
N ILE A 62 -13.68 -7.87 10.79
CA ILE A 62 -13.93 -9.24 11.24
C ILE A 62 -15.32 -9.67 10.74
N SER A 63 -15.41 -10.87 10.18
CA SER A 63 -16.66 -11.47 9.72
C SER A 63 -16.67 -12.97 9.95
N GLY A 64 -17.37 -13.41 11.00
CA GLY A 64 -17.38 -14.81 11.42
C GLY A 64 -15.97 -15.27 11.84
N GLN A 65 -15.42 -16.26 11.14
CA GLN A 65 -14.06 -16.76 11.38
C GLN A 65 -13.00 -16.10 10.49
N HIS A 66 -13.37 -15.11 9.68
CA HIS A 66 -12.44 -14.40 8.82
C HIS A 66 -12.07 -13.04 9.41
N LEU A 67 -10.78 -12.75 9.34
CA LEU A 67 -10.16 -11.51 9.76
C LEU A 67 -9.47 -10.91 8.54
N LYS A 68 -10.00 -9.80 8.03
CA LYS A 68 -9.36 -9.02 6.97
C LYS A 68 -8.60 -7.88 7.62
N VAL A 69 -7.30 -7.80 7.34
CA VAL A 69 -6.42 -6.76 7.87
C VAL A 69 -5.70 -6.06 6.73
N ARG A 70 -5.66 -4.73 6.75
CA ARG A 70 -4.75 -3.92 5.94
C ARG A 70 -3.68 -3.36 6.86
N LEU A 71 -2.43 -3.70 6.57
CA LEU A 71 -1.23 -3.30 7.32
C LEU A 71 -0.30 -2.49 6.43
N ASP A 72 0.55 -1.67 7.02
CA ASP A 72 1.74 -1.13 6.38
C ASP A 72 2.60 -2.24 5.74
N ALA A 73 3.18 -1.98 4.56
CA ALA A 73 3.94 -2.97 3.82
C ALA A 73 5.24 -3.41 4.50
N SER A 74 5.72 -2.66 5.49
CA SER A 74 6.87 -3.05 6.32
C SER A 74 6.57 -4.17 7.31
N ILE A 75 5.30 -4.48 7.57
CA ILE A 75 4.90 -5.48 8.55
C ILE A 75 4.71 -6.84 7.87
N GLU A 76 5.44 -7.83 8.36
CA GLU A 76 5.35 -9.19 7.87
C GLU A 76 4.13 -9.90 8.43
N VAL A 77 3.40 -10.62 7.57
CA VAL A 77 2.21 -11.38 8.00
C VAL A 77 2.53 -12.48 9.02
N ALA A 78 3.76 -13.01 9.00
CA ALA A 78 4.22 -14.00 9.96
C ALA A 78 4.30 -13.43 11.39
N GLU A 79 4.74 -12.17 11.52
CA GLU A 79 4.76 -11.43 12.79
C GLU A 79 3.33 -11.21 13.30
N LEU A 80 2.43 -10.75 12.42
CA LEU A 80 1.01 -10.62 12.76
C LEU A 80 0.41 -11.93 13.28
N ILE A 81 0.63 -13.05 12.60
CA ILE A 81 0.08 -14.36 13.00
C ILE A 81 0.65 -14.82 14.34
N SER A 82 1.96 -14.63 14.54
CA SER A 82 2.63 -14.96 15.80
C SER A 82 2.03 -14.18 16.98
N ASP A 83 1.83 -12.88 16.79
CA ASP A 83 1.28 -12.01 17.84
C ASP A 83 -0.20 -12.26 18.09
N LEU A 84 -0.98 -12.55 17.05
CA LEU A 84 -2.37 -12.96 17.22
C LEU A 84 -2.50 -14.31 17.95
N GLY A 85 -1.60 -15.25 17.69
CA GLY A 85 -1.55 -16.53 18.42
C GLY A 85 -1.19 -16.36 19.90
N THR A 86 -0.28 -15.44 20.21
CA THR A 86 0.20 -15.23 21.58
C THR A 86 -0.74 -14.33 22.40
N ASN A 87 -1.22 -13.25 21.79
CA ASN A 87 -1.91 -12.15 22.48
C ASN A 87 -3.35 -11.93 21.97
N GLY A 88 -3.72 -12.48 20.81
CA GLY A 88 -5.03 -12.28 20.17
C GLY A 88 -6.10 -13.30 20.57
N GLY A 89 -5.71 -14.35 21.30
CA GLY A 89 -6.64 -15.33 21.88
C GLY A 89 -7.17 -16.39 20.90
N GLY A 90 -6.51 -16.57 19.74
CA GLY A 90 -6.86 -17.62 18.77
C GLY A 90 -5.73 -17.88 17.78
N ASN A 91 -5.71 -19.06 17.18
CA ASN A 91 -4.77 -19.38 16.10
C ASN A 91 -5.34 -18.93 14.75
N PHE A 92 -4.49 -18.33 13.91
CA PHE A 92 -4.89 -17.82 12.59
C PHE A 92 -4.00 -18.42 11.51
N ALA A 93 -4.60 -18.73 10.37
CA ALA A 93 -3.89 -19.11 9.15
C ALA A 93 -4.22 -18.15 8.00
N ILE A 94 -3.29 -17.97 7.08
CA ILE A 94 -3.53 -17.13 5.89
C ILE A 94 -4.47 -17.88 4.95
N ASP A 95 -5.60 -17.25 4.60
CA ASP A 95 -6.37 -17.66 3.45
C ASP A 95 -5.70 -17.05 2.20
N VAL A 96 -4.86 -17.85 1.55
CA VAL A 96 -4.06 -17.41 0.40
C VAL A 96 -4.94 -16.95 -0.75
N LEU A 97 -6.07 -17.63 -1.00
CA LEU A 97 -6.98 -17.30 -2.09
C LEU A 97 -7.75 -16.01 -1.79
N ALA A 98 -8.28 -15.88 -0.58
CA ALA A 98 -8.97 -14.65 -0.18
C ALA A 98 -8.00 -13.46 -0.08
N THR A 99 -6.75 -13.69 0.32
CA THR A 99 -5.68 -12.68 0.32
C THR A 99 -5.36 -12.22 -1.09
N GLN A 100 -5.12 -13.13 -2.04
CA GLN A 100 -4.90 -12.76 -3.45
C GLN A 100 -6.07 -11.96 -4.02
N LYS A 101 -7.31 -12.41 -3.75
CA LYS A 101 -8.53 -11.70 -4.18
C LYS A 101 -8.65 -10.31 -3.52
N ALA A 102 -8.32 -10.20 -2.23
CA ALA A 102 -8.37 -8.92 -1.52
C ALA A 102 -7.33 -7.93 -2.05
N THR A 103 -6.13 -8.40 -2.37
CA THR A 103 -5.09 -7.60 -3.00
C THR A 103 -5.49 -7.16 -4.41
N ALA A 104 -6.04 -8.07 -5.22
CA ALA A 104 -6.57 -7.74 -6.55
C ALA A 104 -7.72 -6.71 -6.49
N ASN A 105 -8.59 -6.77 -5.48
CA ASN A 105 -9.66 -5.77 -5.28
C ASN A 105 -9.13 -4.37 -4.96
N ASN A 106 -7.88 -4.24 -4.50
CA ASN A 106 -7.23 -2.94 -4.26
C ASN A 106 -6.48 -2.43 -5.50
N PHE A 107 -6.63 -3.06 -6.66
CA PHE A 107 -6.03 -2.57 -7.89
C PHE A 107 -6.49 -1.13 -8.18
N PRO A 108 -5.57 -0.21 -8.55
CA PRO A 108 -5.92 1.17 -8.83
C PRO A 108 -7.04 1.27 -9.86
N ILE A 109 -7.93 2.24 -9.68
CA ILE A 109 -9.01 2.57 -10.62
C ILE A 109 -8.85 4.01 -11.08
N LEU A 110 -9.11 4.26 -12.36
CA LEU A 110 -9.08 5.61 -12.91
C LEU A 110 -10.21 6.44 -12.28
N LYS A 111 -9.83 7.47 -11.52
CA LYS A 111 -10.77 8.42 -10.93
C LYS A 111 -10.99 9.57 -11.91
N ASN A 112 -12.24 9.89 -12.21
CA ASN A 112 -12.57 11.04 -13.05
C ASN A 112 -12.82 12.27 -12.16
N THR A 113 -11.84 13.17 -12.11
CA THR A 113 -11.92 14.43 -11.35
C THR A 113 -12.30 15.62 -12.23
N GLY A 114 -12.56 15.39 -13.52
CA GLY A 114 -12.75 16.42 -14.55
C GLY A 114 -11.45 16.92 -15.19
N ALA A 115 -10.30 16.32 -14.85
CA ALA A 115 -8.98 16.66 -15.38
C ALA A 115 -8.31 15.44 -16.04
N PRO A 116 -8.73 15.04 -17.26
CA PRO A 116 -8.42 13.73 -17.83
C PRO A 116 -6.91 13.44 -17.95
N ALA A 117 -6.11 14.42 -18.37
CA ALA A 117 -4.66 14.25 -18.48
C ALA A 117 -3.97 14.04 -17.12
N HIS A 118 -4.50 14.67 -16.05
CA HIS A 118 -3.98 14.49 -14.69
C HIS A 118 -4.43 13.14 -14.11
N ASP A 119 -5.71 12.80 -14.30
CA ASP A 119 -6.30 11.54 -13.84
C ASP A 119 -5.57 10.32 -14.44
N GLU A 120 -5.29 10.35 -15.74
CA GLU A 120 -4.52 9.30 -16.42
C GLU A 120 -3.08 9.20 -15.90
N ALA A 121 -2.42 10.33 -15.65
CA ALA A 121 -1.05 10.34 -15.14
C ALA A 121 -0.97 9.73 -13.73
N VAL A 122 -1.91 10.10 -12.84
CA VAL A 122 -2.01 9.54 -11.49
C VAL A 122 -2.31 8.05 -11.54
N TYR A 123 -3.32 7.64 -12.32
CA TYR A 123 -3.68 6.24 -12.48
C TYR A 123 -2.52 5.38 -12.99
N ASN A 124 -1.81 5.85 -14.02
CA ASN A 124 -0.67 5.09 -14.58
C ASN A 124 0.48 4.95 -13.58
N ALA A 125 0.75 6.00 -12.79
CA ALA A 125 1.77 5.95 -11.74
C ALA A 125 1.38 4.97 -10.61
N GLU A 126 0.14 5.05 -10.12
CA GLU A 126 -0.38 4.14 -9.09
C GLU A 126 -0.40 2.68 -9.59
N LYS A 127 -0.83 2.46 -10.84
CA LYS A 127 -0.83 1.14 -11.48
C LYS A 127 0.58 0.54 -11.56
N GLN A 128 1.57 1.33 -11.99
CA GLN A 128 2.95 0.85 -12.06
C GLN A 128 3.52 0.52 -10.67
N ALA A 129 3.27 1.38 -9.68
CA ALA A 129 3.67 1.13 -8.30
C ALA A 129 3.03 -0.16 -7.75
N TRP A 130 1.74 -0.37 -8.02
CA TRP A 130 1.03 -1.59 -7.60
C TRP A 130 1.59 -2.85 -8.28
N ILE A 131 1.87 -2.80 -9.59
CA ILE A 131 2.46 -3.94 -10.32
C ILE A 131 3.84 -4.29 -9.76
N GLN A 132 4.65 -3.29 -9.41
CA GLN A 132 5.97 -3.50 -8.80
C GLN A 132 5.85 -4.10 -7.39
N ALA A 133 4.85 -3.69 -6.61
CA ALA A 133 4.60 -4.21 -5.26
C ALA A 133 3.97 -5.60 -5.25
N HIS A 134 3.18 -5.96 -6.28
CA HIS A 134 2.40 -7.20 -6.33
C HIS A 134 2.55 -7.97 -7.66
N PRO A 135 3.78 -8.32 -8.11
CA PRO A 135 4.00 -8.92 -9.42
C PRO A 135 3.27 -10.26 -9.60
N GLU A 136 3.23 -11.10 -8.55
CA GLU A 136 2.56 -12.41 -8.58
C GLU A 136 1.03 -12.28 -8.71
N VAL A 137 0.42 -11.31 -8.01
CA VAL A 137 -1.02 -11.06 -8.08
C VAL A 137 -1.38 -10.50 -9.45
N TYR A 138 -0.58 -9.57 -9.98
CA TYR A 138 -0.77 -9.04 -11.32
C TYR A 138 -0.69 -10.13 -12.40
N LYS A 139 0.28 -11.04 -12.27
CA LYS A 139 0.41 -12.19 -13.16
C LYS A 139 -0.82 -13.10 -13.11
N ALA A 140 -1.29 -13.44 -11.91
CA ALA A 140 -2.51 -14.23 -11.74
C ALA A 140 -3.77 -13.55 -12.31
N MET A 141 -3.91 -12.22 -12.18
CA MET A 141 -5.02 -11.46 -12.78
C MET A 141 -5.01 -11.54 -14.32
N ASN A 142 -3.83 -11.46 -14.95
CA ASN A 142 -3.70 -11.56 -16.40
C ASN A 142 -3.87 -13.00 -16.91
N GLU A 143 -3.52 -14.01 -16.10
CA GLU A 143 -3.73 -15.42 -16.45
C GLU A 143 -5.19 -15.86 -16.27
N GLN A 144 -5.98 -15.15 -15.45
CA GLN A 144 -7.42 -15.34 -15.27
C GLN A 144 -8.28 -14.67 -16.37
N GLU A 145 -7.72 -14.31 -17.53
CA GLU A 145 -8.48 -14.14 -18.77
C GLU A 145 -8.59 -15.48 -19.57
N PRO A 146 -9.44 -16.47 -19.20
CA PRO A 146 -9.82 -17.50 -20.15
C PRO A 146 -11.20 -17.20 -20.78
N LEU A 147 -11.15 -17.16 -22.12
CA LEU A 147 -12.21 -17.36 -23.10
C LEU A 147 -13.25 -16.23 -23.26
N LYS A 148 -13.00 -15.43 -24.31
CA LYS A 148 -14.05 -14.93 -25.20
C LYS A 148 -15.15 -15.99 -25.32
N ASN A 149 -16.35 -15.63 -24.90
CA ASN A 149 -17.56 -16.33 -25.32
C ASN A 149 -17.57 -16.32 -26.86
N GLU A 150 -17.44 -17.49 -27.48
CA GLU A 150 -17.81 -17.74 -28.87
C GLU A 150 -19.33 -17.59 -29.08
#